data_AF-A0A9W7PYX5-F1
#
_entry.id   AF-A0A9W7PYX5-F1
#
_cell.length_a   1.000
_cell.length_b   1.000
_cell.length_c   1.000
_cell.angle_alpha   90.00
_cell.angle_beta   90.00
_cell.angle_gamma   90.00
#
_symmetry.space_group_name_H-M   'P 1'
#
loop_
_entity.id
_entity.type
_entity.pdbx_description
1 polymer ?
#
loop_
_entity_poly.entity_id
_entity_poly.type
_entity_poly.pdbx_seq_one_letter_code
_entity_poly.pdbx_strand_id
1 'polypeptide(L)'
;MSETLAKGLTMLMWLFFILIIAEFIMYSAYYVKAQNTASSTLKIAERMGGFQYSYNQQKVDVEPYLKSQLNENHMYPDHWSYQFTKGKVEHNTPMEIAIKGSYEFQVFKLLPIDWGFDAKIPINVKRTGIGQVFFR
;
A
#
# COMPACT_ATOMS: atom_id res chain seq x y z
N MET A 1 -14.26 44.92 -2.56
CA MET A 1 -14.69 43.78 -3.40
C MET A 1 -16.20 43.64 -3.28
N SER A 2 -16.92 43.39 -4.38
CA SER A 2 -18.36 43.10 -4.34
C SER A 2 -18.61 41.88 -3.45
N GLU A 3 -19.62 41.91 -2.59
CA GLU A 3 -19.99 40.78 -1.71
C GLU A 3 -20.19 39.47 -2.51
N THR A 4 -20.67 39.57 -3.74
CA THR A 4 -20.87 38.43 -4.65
C THR A 4 -19.55 37.79 -5.04
N LEU A 5 -18.51 38.59 -5.27
CA LEU A 5 -17.15 38.10 -5.57
C LEU A 5 -16.55 37.37 -4.37
N ALA A 6 -16.71 37.94 -3.17
CA ALA A 6 -16.22 37.35 -1.92
C ALA A 6 -16.93 36.03 -1.59
N LYS A 7 -18.25 35.96 -1.79
CA LYS A 7 -19.04 34.73 -1.62
C LYS A 7 -18.63 33.65 -2.62
N GLY A 8 -18.41 34.00 -3.89
CA GLY A 8 -17.94 33.07 -4.92
C GLY A 8 -16.55 32.50 -4.62
N LEU A 9 -15.61 33.35 -4.21
CA LEU A 9 -14.25 32.92 -3.85
C LEU A 9 -14.26 31.98 -2.63
N THR A 10 -15.07 32.31 -1.61
CA THR A 10 -15.24 31.47 -0.42
C THR A 10 -15.81 30.10 -0.79
N MET A 11 -16.79 30.04 -1.70
CA MET A 11 -17.38 28.78 -2.15
C MET A 11 -16.37 27.89 -2.91
N LEU A 12 -15.57 28.47 -3.80
CA LEU A 12 -14.50 27.76 -4.50
C LEU A 12 -13.44 27.22 -3.53
N MET A 13 -13.08 28.01 -2.52
CA MET A 13 -12.16 27.58 -1.47
C MET A 13 -12.72 26.38 -0.69
N TRP A 14 -14.01 26.40 -0.31
CA TRP A 14 -14.65 25.25 0.35
C TRP A 14 -14.67 23.99 -0.53
N LEU A 15 -14.99 24.12 -1.82
CA LEU A 15 -14.95 23.00 -2.76
C LEU A 15 -13.55 22.39 -2.85
N PHE A 16 -12.51 23.22 -2.89
CA PHE A 16 -11.12 22.75 -2.88
C PHE A 16 -10.80 21.94 -1.62
N PHE A 17 -11.19 22.43 -0.43
CA PHE A 17 -10.98 21.69 0.82
C PHE A 17 -11.76 20.37 0.88
N ILE A 18 -12.99 20.33 0.36
CA ILE A 18 -13.78 19.10 0.29
C ILE A 18 -13.07 18.05 -0.59
N LEU A 19 -12.52 18.47 -1.73
CA LEU A 19 -11.76 17.58 -2.61
C LEU A 19 -10.48 17.06 -1.94
N ILE A 20 -9.75 17.94 -1.24
CA ILE A 20 -8.57 17.53 -0.46
C ILE A 20 -8.95 16.44 0.56
N ILE A 21 -10.01 16.64 1.33
CA ILE A 21 -10.45 15.67 2.34
C ILE A 21 -10.76 14.32 1.69
N ALA A 22 -11.48 14.31 0.57
CA ALA A 22 -11.78 13.08 -0.17
C ALA A 22 -10.51 12.35 -0.62
N GLU A 23 -9.51 13.06 -1.13
CA GLU A 23 -8.23 12.45 -1.53
C GLU A 23 -7.43 11.93 -0.34
N PHE A 24 -7.43 12.62 0.81
CA PHE A 24 -6.82 12.10 2.03
C PHE A 24 -7.48 10.80 2.53
N ILE A 25 -8.81 10.69 2.40
CA ILE A 25 -9.52 9.45 2.71
C ILE A 25 -9.08 8.33 1.76
N MET A 26 -8.98 8.59 0.46
CA MET A 26 -8.49 7.61 -0.52
C MET A 26 -7.05 7.18 -0.24
N TYR A 27 -6.14 8.13 0.01
CA TYR A 27 -4.77 7.84 0.42
C TYR A 27 -4.72 6.91 1.64
N SER A 28 -5.49 7.26 2.68
CA SER A 28 -5.56 6.47 3.92
C SER A 28 -6.12 5.07 3.67
N ALA A 29 -7.12 4.94 2.80
CA ALA A 29 -7.68 3.65 2.41
C ALA A 29 -6.62 2.77 1.71
N TYR A 30 -5.85 3.32 0.77
CA TYR A 30 -4.75 2.59 0.12
C TYR A 30 -3.66 2.19 1.11
N TYR A 31 -3.30 3.08 2.04
CA TYR A 31 -2.34 2.77 3.10
C TYR A 31 -2.80 1.59 3.96
N VAL A 32 -4.06 1.61 4.42
CA VAL A 32 -4.65 0.53 5.23
C VAL A 32 -4.74 -0.77 4.44
N LYS A 33 -5.14 -0.71 3.16
CA LYS A 33 -5.16 -1.88 2.27
C LYS A 33 -3.78 -2.51 2.13
N ALA A 34 -2.75 -1.73 1.81
CA ALA A 34 -1.37 -2.20 1.73
C ALA A 34 -0.90 -2.81 3.06
N GLN A 35 -1.27 -2.20 4.19
CA GLN A 35 -0.95 -2.71 5.52
C GLN A 35 -1.61 -4.04 5.84
N ASN A 36 -2.88 -4.20 5.46
CA ASN A 36 -3.62 -5.44 5.63
C ASN A 36 -3.10 -6.55 4.72
N THR A 37 -2.83 -6.24 3.45
CA THR A 37 -2.22 -7.19 2.50
C THR A 37 -0.86 -7.65 2.99
N ALA A 38 0.04 -6.74 3.38
CA ALA A 38 1.34 -7.13 3.92
C ALA A 38 1.21 -8.03 5.16
N SER A 39 0.27 -7.71 6.05
CA SER A 39 0.08 -8.46 7.30
C SER A 39 -0.58 -9.84 7.06
N SER A 40 -1.53 -9.96 6.13
CA SER A 40 -2.17 -11.23 5.80
C SER A 40 -1.21 -12.17 5.06
N THR A 41 -0.46 -11.65 4.10
CA THR A 41 0.57 -12.40 3.37
C THR A 41 1.67 -12.87 4.32
N LEU A 42 2.12 -12.01 5.25
CA LEU A 42 3.10 -12.39 6.27
C LEU A 42 2.59 -13.54 7.14
N LYS A 43 1.36 -13.46 7.66
CA LYS A 43 0.78 -14.54 8.49
C LYS A 43 0.68 -15.88 7.75
N ILE A 44 0.40 -15.85 6.45
CA ILE A 44 0.39 -17.08 5.64
C ILE A 44 1.81 -17.61 5.49
N ALA A 45 2.79 -16.75 5.20
CA ALA A 45 4.20 -17.14 5.11
C ALA A 45 4.75 -17.68 6.43
N GLU A 46 4.36 -17.12 7.58
CA GLU A 46 4.74 -17.62 8.91
C GLU A 46 4.24 -19.06 9.15
N ARG A 47 3.02 -19.38 8.70
CA ARG A 47 2.42 -20.72 8.81
C ARG A 47 2.98 -21.70 7.80
N MET A 48 3.39 -21.22 6.63
CA MET A 48 3.95 -22.04 5.55
C MET A 48 5.47 -22.20 5.65
N GLY A 49 6.16 -21.45 6.53
CA GLY A 49 7.61 -21.53 6.70
C GLY A 49 8.40 -20.76 5.64
N GLY A 50 7.81 -19.70 5.08
CA GLY A 50 8.44 -18.85 4.07
C GLY A 50 7.46 -18.38 2.99
N PHE A 51 7.89 -17.41 2.18
CA PHE A 51 7.09 -16.83 1.11
C PHE A 51 7.15 -17.66 -0.18
N GLN A 52 8.33 -18.17 -0.52
CA GLN A 52 8.55 -18.97 -1.72
C GLN A 52 9.74 -19.90 -1.53
N TYR A 53 9.50 -21.21 -1.55
CA TYR A 53 10.56 -22.22 -1.49
C TYR A 53 10.10 -23.57 -2.05
N SER A 54 11.06 -24.40 -2.45
CA SER A 54 10.84 -25.79 -2.86
C SER A 54 11.70 -26.69 -1.97
N TYR A 55 11.08 -27.63 -1.25
CA TYR A 55 11.77 -28.57 -0.36
C TYR A 55 11.04 -29.90 -0.35
N ASN A 56 11.75 -31.02 -0.56
CA ASN A 56 11.20 -32.39 -0.52
C ASN A 56 9.85 -32.55 -1.26
N GLN A 57 9.82 -32.20 -2.56
CA GLN A 57 8.63 -32.26 -3.43
C GLN A 57 7.47 -31.34 -3.05
N GLN A 58 7.58 -30.57 -1.95
CA GLN A 58 6.62 -29.52 -1.59
C GLN A 58 7.11 -28.17 -2.11
N LYS A 59 6.28 -27.51 -2.93
CA LYS A 59 6.49 -26.15 -3.41
C LYS A 59 5.53 -25.23 -2.68
N VAL A 60 6.07 -24.32 -1.88
CA VAL A 60 5.30 -23.23 -1.27
C VAL A 60 5.49 -21.99 -2.12
N ASP A 61 4.37 -21.37 -2.51
CA ASP A 61 4.36 -20.12 -3.25
C ASP A 61 3.21 -19.24 -2.79
N VAL A 62 3.52 -18.19 -2.02
CA VAL A 62 2.56 -17.21 -1.50
C VAL A 62 2.41 -16.02 -2.45
N GLU A 63 3.26 -15.91 -3.49
CA GLU A 63 3.21 -14.82 -4.45
C GLU A 63 1.88 -14.73 -5.21
N PRO A 64 1.24 -15.83 -5.66
CA PRO A 64 -0.08 -15.77 -6.30
C PRO A 64 -1.16 -15.17 -5.38
N TYR A 65 -1.12 -15.50 -4.08
CA TYR A 65 -2.04 -14.94 -3.10
C TYR A 65 -1.83 -13.42 -2.93
N LEU A 66 -0.56 -12.99 -2.80
CA LEU A 66 -0.21 -11.57 -2.74
C LEU A 66 -0.69 -10.82 -3.98
N LYS A 67 -0.49 -11.38 -5.19
CA LYS A 67 -0.99 -10.77 -6.44
C LYS A 67 -2.51 -10.68 -6.48
N SER A 68 -3.23 -11.72 -6.04
CA SER A 68 -4.70 -11.69 -5.95
C SER A 68 -5.16 -10.57 -5.03
N GLN A 69 -4.56 -10.47 -3.83
CA GLN A 69 -4.90 -9.45 -2.85
C GLN A 69 -4.58 -8.03 -3.34
N LEU A 70 -3.48 -7.83 -4.07
CA LEU A 70 -3.18 -6.54 -4.69
C LEU A 70 -4.22 -6.18 -5.75
N ASN A 71 -4.61 -7.13 -6.60
CA ASN A 71 -5.59 -6.91 -7.66
C ASN A 71 -7.01 -6.63 -7.09
N GLU A 72 -7.47 -7.42 -6.12
CA GLU A 72 -8.75 -7.20 -5.42
C GLU A 72 -8.83 -5.83 -4.75
N ASN A 73 -7.70 -5.34 -4.23
CA ASN A 73 -7.61 -4.03 -3.60
C ASN A 73 -7.40 -2.87 -4.58
N HIS A 74 -7.35 -3.15 -5.89
CA HIS A 74 -7.08 -2.19 -6.96
C HIS A 74 -5.69 -1.54 -6.85
N MET A 75 -4.71 -2.29 -6.29
CA MET A 75 -3.31 -1.90 -6.17
C MET A 75 -2.51 -2.48 -7.35
N TYR A 76 -2.70 -1.92 -8.54
CA TYR A 76 -2.13 -2.45 -9.79
C TYR A 76 -0.59 -2.34 -9.84
N PRO A 77 0.10 -3.25 -10.55
CA PRO A 77 1.57 -3.34 -10.56
C PRO A 77 2.29 -2.08 -11.04
N ASP A 78 1.66 -1.27 -11.90
CA ASP A 78 2.27 -0.08 -12.49
C ASP A 78 2.55 1.03 -11.44
N HIS A 79 1.85 0.95 -10.31
CA HIS A 79 1.97 1.90 -9.20
C HIS A 79 2.38 1.23 -7.88
N TRP A 80 2.47 -0.11 -7.86
CA TRP A 80 2.71 -0.90 -6.66
C TRP A 80 3.72 -2.01 -6.92
N SER A 81 4.72 -2.07 -6.06
CA SER A 81 5.74 -3.11 -6.05
C SER A 81 5.80 -3.76 -4.68
N TYR A 82 6.28 -5.00 -4.63
CA TYR A 82 6.47 -5.73 -3.38
C TYR A 82 7.81 -6.44 -3.36
N GLN A 83 8.33 -6.64 -2.15
CA GLN A 83 9.55 -7.39 -1.88
C GLN A 83 9.31 -8.24 -0.64
N PHE A 84 9.82 -9.47 -0.63
CA PHE A 84 9.71 -10.36 0.52
C PHE A 84 10.98 -11.20 0.67
N THR A 85 11.20 -11.73 1.88
CA THR A 85 12.31 -12.65 2.17
C THR A 85 12.19 -13.90 1.31
N LYS A 86 13.21 -14.17 0.48
CA LYS A 86 13.29 -15.37 -0.35
C LYS A 86 13.87 -16.55 0.42
N GLY A 87 13.42 -17.76 0.09
CA GLY A 87 13.94 -18.99 0.65
C GLY A 87 13.08 -19.54 1.79
N LYS A 88 13.48 -20.72 2.25
CA LYS A 88 12.84 -21.40 3.39
C LYS A 88 13.20 -20.64 4.66
N VAL A 89 12.19 -20.34 5.48
CA VAL A 89 12.37 -19.68 6.77
C VAL A 89 12.22 -20.72 7.87
N GLU A 90 13.29 -20.91 8.63
CA GLU A 90 13.33 -21.84 9.75
C GLU A 90 12.54 -21.30 10.94
N HIS A 91 12.21 -22.17 11.89
CA HIS A 91 11.59 -21.76 13.14
C HIS A 91 12.40 -20.64 13.80
N ASN A 92 11.72 -19.62 14.31
CA ASN A 92 12.33 -18.48 14.99
C ASN A 92 13.24 -17.59 14.12
N THR A 93 13.23 -17.77 12.79
CA THR A 93 13.97 -16.90 11.86
C THR A 93 13.08 -15.74 11.40
N PRO A 94 13.59 -14.50 11.37
CA PRO A 94 12.82 -13.35 10.93
C PRO A 94 12.53 -13.40 9.42
N MET A 95 11.32 -13.00 9.04
CA MET A 95 10.92 -12.82 7.66
C MET A 95 10.25 -11.47 7.47
N GLU A 96 10.42 -10.87 6.31
CA GLU A 96 9.92 -9.53 6.03
C GLU A 96 9.16 -9.49 4.71
N ILE A 97 8.15 -8.63 4.66
CA ILE A 97 7.47 -8.21 3.44
C ILE A 97 7.37 -6.69 3.41
N ALA A 98 7.69 -6.10 2.27
CA ALA A 98 7.54 -4.69 1.99
C ALA A 98 6.64 -4.51 0.77
N ILE A 99 5.63 -3.65 0.89
CA ILE A 99 4.78 -3.20 -0.20
C ILE A 99 5.04 -1.70 -0.36
N LYS A 100 5.40 -1.30 -1.58
CA LYS A 100 5.70 0.09 -1.93
C LYS A 100 4.80 0.52 -3.07
N GLY A 101 4.16 1.66 -2.91
CA GLY A 101 3.42 2.30 -3.99
C GLY A 101 3.44 3.81 -3.83
N SER A 102 2.55 4.46 -4.55
CA SER A 102 2.39 5.91 -4.47
C SER A 102 0.96 6.30 -4.76
N TYR A 103 0.49 7.32 -4.08
CA TYR A 103 -0.77 7.97 -4.39
C TYR A 103 -0.50 9.38 -4.89
N GLU A 104 -1.13 9.75 -6.00
CA GLU A 104 -0.98 11.06 -6.59
C GLU A 104 -2.24 11.88 -6.36
N PHE A 105 -2.09 12.97 -5.61
CA PHE A 105 -3.18 13.89 -5.31
C PHE A 105 -3.53 14.72 -6.54
N GLN A 106 -4.69 14.47 -7.15
CA GLN A 106 -5.10 15.13 -8.38
C GLN A 106 -5.63 16.55 -8.09
N VAL A 107 -6.11 16.80 -6.88
CA VAL A 107 -6.64 18.11 -6.46
C VAL A 107 -5.61 19.24 -6.65
N PHE A 108 -4.32 18.95 -6.45
CA PHE A 108 -3.25 19.95 -6.65
C PHE A 108 -2.96 20.24 -8.13
N LYS A 109 -3.33 19.34 -9.06
CA LYS A 109 -3.19 19.58 -10.50
C LYS A 109 -4.31 20.44 -11.10
N LEU A 110 -5.44 20.58 -10.40
CA LEU A 110 -6.59 21.35 -10.88
C LEU A 110 -6.33 22.86 -10.89
N LEU A 111 -5.38 23.33 -10.08
CA LEU A 111 -5.00 24.73 -10.02
C LEU A 111 -3.65 24.92 -10.73
N PRO A 112 -3.51 25.89 -11.65
CA PRO A 112 -2.27 26.16 -12.37
C PRO A 112 -1.28 26.95 -11.48
N ILE A 113 -1.00 26.42 -10.30
CA ILE A 113 -0.14 27.00 -9.28
C ILE A 113 1.03 26.03 -9.10
N ASP A 114 2.25 26.55 -9.08
CA ASP A 114 3.39 25.78 -8.62
C ASP A 114 3.34 25.71 -7.09
N TRP A 115 2.97 24.53 -6.59
CA TRP A 115 2.81 24.29 -5.16
C TRP A 115 4.15 24.12 -4.43
N GLY A 116 5.27 23.96 -5.15
CA GLY A 116 6.60 23.76 -4.55
C GLY A 116 6.78 22.41 -3.84
N PHE A 117 5.88 21.45 -4.06
CA PHE A 117 5.99 20.07 -3.55
C PHE A 117 5.49 19.05 -4.58
N ASP A 118 5.96 17.81 -4.45
CA ASP A 118 5.48 16.69 -5.28
C ASP A 118 4.11 16.22 -4.76
N ALA A 119 3.08 16.28 -5.61
CA ALA A 119 1.73 15.80 -5.31
C ALA A 119 1.66 14.26 -5.22
N LYS A 120 2.75 13.56 -5.56
CA LYS A 120 2.89 12.12 -5.42
C LYS A 120 3.47 11.76 -4.05
N ILE A 121 2.62 11.23 -3.18
CA ILE A 121 3.01 10.78 -1.84
C ILE A 121 3.31 9.27 -1.87
N PRO A 122 4.52 8.83 -1.47
CA PRO A 122 4.86 7.42 -1.43
C PRO A 122 4.12 6.69 -0.29
N ILE A 123 3.61 5.50 -0.58
CA ILE A 123 3.04 4.58 0.41
C ILE A 123 4.04 3.44 0.60
N ASN A 124 4.74 3.42 1.73
CA ASN A 124 5.71 2.38 2.05
C ASN A 124 5.27 1.63 3.31
N VAL A 125 4.87 0.37 3.14
CA VAL A 125 4.49 -0.51 4.25
C VAL A 125 5.52 -1.60 4.37
N LYS A 126 6.13 -1.73 5.54
CA LYS A 126 7.01 -2.85 5.89
C LYS A 126 6.42 -3.63 7.06
N ARG A 127 6.41 -4.95 6.96
CA ARG A 127 6.02 -5.88 8.02
C ARG A 127 7.09 -6.94 8.22
N THR A 128 7.32 -7.25 9.49
CA THR A 128 8.31 -8.23 9.95
C THR A 128 7.60 -9.25 10.82
N GLY A 129 7.91 -10.52 10.63
CA GLY A 129 7.34 -11.64 11.36
C GLY A 129 8.38 -12.72 11.62
N ILE A 130 7.97 -13.80 12.25
CA ILE A 130 8.86 -14.89 12.66
C ILE A 130 8.29 -16.23 12.18
N GLY A 131 9.13 -17.09 11.61
CA GLY A 131 8.73 -18.43 11.19
C GLY A 131 8.14 -19.25 12.36
N GLN A 132 6.87 -19.67 12.23
CA GLN A 132 6.16 -20.46 13.24
C GLN A 132 6.17 -21.97 12.95
N VAL A 133 6.74 -22.39 11.82
CA VAL A 133 6.81 -23.80 11.45
C VAL A 133 7.85 -24.51 12.28
N PHE A 134 7.39 -25.38 13.19
CA PHE A 134 8.22 -26.43 13.77
C PHE A 134 8.49 -27.45 12.66
N PHE A 135 9.76 -27.65 12.31
CA PHE A 135 10.13 -28.69 11.36
C PHE A 135 9.48 -30.03 11.75
N ARG A 136 8.78 -30.66 10.80
CA ARG A 136 8.50 -32.10 10.80
C ARG A 136 9.33 -32.74 9.71
#